data_AF-A0ABD5YLX1-F1
#
_entry.id   AF-A0ABD5YLX1-F1
#
_cell.length_a   1.000
_cell.length_b   1.000
_cell.length_c   1.000
_cell.angle_alpha   90.00
_cell.angle_beta   90.00
_cell.angle_gamma   90.00
#
_symmetry.space_group_name_H-M   'P 1'
#
loop_
_entity.id
_entity.type
_entity.pdbx_description
1 polymer ?
#
loop_
_entity_poly.entity_id
_entity_poly.type
_entity_poly.pdbx_seq_one_letter_code
_entity_poly.pdbx_strand_id
1 'polypeptide(L)'
;MPEREEASTLSRLSPDVSRRSFLGTTGAAAASLSVSGTASAAGSCSRQSGSELDTSVEAPKKAATTEVELETEAPESQSVPEGDYDKVIDVVEAGLDNTGGESISSQLSDLMDDNTLLKFPEGRYFMDELVRFTGFKNFGMIGDGATLVPAPADEYKTEARMIKLGTYYSAGQNLHVEGFTVDFTAPNTGLRAFDLTVTDGLFVKDIVFEGVHNAGTWGPMHVDIVNSDGYGVVKNIEMPEGVSSPRKPLRTQCRPLRMGQQASFSARTTAVV
;
A
#
# COMPACT_ATOMS: atom_id res chain seq x y z
N MET A 1 39.57 53.43 39.92
CA MET A 1 38.31 53.73 39.21
C MET A 1 37.83 52.42 38.61
N PRO A 2 36.91 51.68 39.26
CA PRO A 2 36.37 50.44 38.72
C PRO A 2 35.14 50.75 37.85
N GLU A 3 35.10 50.19 36.63
CA GLU A 3 33.93 50.21 35.77
C GLU A 3 33.04 48.99 36.04
N ARG A 4 31.73 49.24 36.03
CA ARG A 4 30.64 48.36 36.42
C ARG A 4 30.38 47.27 35.38
N GLU A 5 30.26 46.03 35.84
CA GLU A 5 29.47 44.99 35.18
C GLU A 5 27.99 45.20 35.52
N GLU A 6 27.14 45.29 34.50
CA GLU A 6 25.69 45.12 34.62
C GLU A 6 25.29 43.85 33.86
N ALA A 7 24.77 42.89 34.61
CA ALA A 7 24.25 41.62 34.13
C ALA A 7 22.90 41.82 33.43
N SER A 8 22.73 41.26 32.24
CA SER A 8 21.44 41.19 31.55
C SER A 8 20.75 39.86 31.85
N THR A 9 19.71 39.94 32.67
CA THR A 9 18.74 38.90 32.99
C THR A 9 17.60 38.92 31.98
N LEU A 10 17.46 37.87 31.16
CA LEU A 10 16.19 37.53 30.52
C LEU A 10 15.99 36.01 30.50
N SER A 11 15.10 35.53 31.35
CA SER A 11 14.58 34.17 31.32
C SER A 11 13.06 34.19 31.39
N ARG A 12 12.46 33.54 30.39
CA ARG A 12 11.28 32.67 30.43
C ARG A 12 9.97 33.26 30.96
N LEU A 13 9.06 33.52 30.02
CA LEU A 13 7.62 33.47 30.25
C LEU A 13 6.99 32.52 29.23
N SER A 14 6.56 31.36 29.70
CA SER A 14 5.64 30.45 29.00
C SER A 14 4.20 30.88 29.30
N PRO A 15 3.26 30.81 28.33
CA PRO A 15 1.83 30.78 28.65
C PRO A 15 1.31 29.34 28.75
N ASP A 16 0.83 29.00 29.95
CA ASP A 16 0.12 27.77 30.30
C ASP A 16 -1.33 27.84 29.74
N VAL A 17 -1.71 26.86 28.91
CA VAL A 17 -3.01 26.81 28.25
C VAL A 17 -4.01 26.04 29.11
N SER A 18 -4.96 26.82 29.60
CA SER A 18 -6.24 26.54 30.22
C SER A 18 -6.82 25.11 30.11
N ARG A 19 -6.99 24.49 31.28
CA ARG A 19 -7.87 23.34 31.53
C ARG A 19 -9.34 23.81 31.51
N ARG A 20 -10.14 23.32 30.55
CA ARG A 20 -11.61 23.30 30.66
C ARG A 20 -12.13 21.87 30.56
N SER A 21 -12.46 21.34 31.72
CA SER A 21 -13.30 20.18 31.94
C SER A 21 -14.75 20.51 31.55
N PHE A 22 -15.34 19.72 30.66
CA PHE A 22 -16.78 19.71 30.44
C PHE A 22 -17.40 18.46 31.05
N LEU A 23 -18.51 18.73 31.73
CA LEU A 23 -19.33 17.85 32.53
C LEU A 23 -19.95 16.71 31.70
N GLY A 24 -20.20 15.61 32.41
CA GLY A 24 -20.89 14.45 31.86
C GLY A 24 -22.37 14.68 31.58
N THR A 25 -22.95 13.74 30.85
CA THR A 25 -24.40 13.53 30.84
C THR A 25 -24.67 12.05 30.61
N THR A 26 -25.22 11.41 31.64
CA THR A 26 -25.88 10.12 31.62
C THR A 26 -27.22 10.25 30.90
N GLY A 27 -27.56 9.28 30.05
CA GLY A 27 -28.86 9.24 29.38
C GLY A 27 -29.12 7.88 28.74
N ALA A 28 -29.62 6.95 29.55
CA ALA A 28 -30.22 5.70 29.08
C ALA A 28 -31.61 5.97 28.52
N ALA A 29 -31.93 5.39 27.36
CA ALA A 29 -33.30 5.18 26.91
C ALA A 29 -33.38 3.88 26.11
N ALA A 30 -34.06 2.90 26.72
CA ALA A 30 -34.52 1.67 26.10
C ALA A 30 -35.89 1.90 25.45
N ALA A 31 -36.14 1.24 24.31
CA ALA A 31 -37.42 0.84 23.70
C ALA A 31 -37.20 0.72 22.18
N SER A 32 -37.73 -0.22 21.41
CA SER A 32 -38.55 -1.40 21.66
C SER A 32 -38.53 -2.20 20.35
N LEU A 33 -38.45 -3.53 20.44
CA LEU A 33 -38.65 -4.43 19.31
C LEU A 33 -40.12 -4.41 18.91
N SER A 34 -40.43 -4.07 17.65
CA SER A 34 -41.71 -4.38 17.04
C SER A 34 -41.48 -5.30 15.84
N VAL A 35 -41.87 -6.56 16.03
CA VAL A 35 -42.07 -7.57 15.00
C VAL A 35 -43.54 -7.53 14.61
N SER A 36 -43.82 -7.30 13.32
CA SER A 36 -45.05 -7.59 12.55
C SER A 36 -45.06 -6.62 11.35
N GLY A 37 -45.39 -6.98 10.12
CA GLY A 37 -45.87 -8.20 9.49
C GLY A 37 -46.29 -7.80 8.06
N THR A 38 -45.98 -8.67 7.09
CA THR A 38 -46.74 -8.92 5.84
C THR A 38 -47.31 -7.75 5.02
N ALA A 39 -46.82 -7.56 3.80
CA ALA A 39 -47.69 -7.55 2.61
C ALA A 39 -46.88 -7.67 1.32
N SER A 40 -47.35 -8.58 0.47
CA SER A 40 -46.88 -8.93 -0.85
C SER A 40 -46.98 -7.79 -1.86
N ALA A 41 -46.00 -7.70 -2.76
CA ALA A 41 -46.24 -7.24 -4.13
C ALA A 41 -45.32 -8.06 -5.05
N ALA A 42 -45.92 -9.08 -5.66
CA ALA A 42 -45.34 -9.84 -6.75
C ALA A 42 -45.19 -8.92 -7.97
N GLY A 43 -43.96 -8.59 -8.34
CA GLY A 43 -43.60 -7.98 -9.61
C GLY A 43 -43.10 -9.07 -10.56
N SER A 44 -44.04 -9.68 -11.27
CA SER A 44 -43.80 -10.65 -12.34
C SER A 44 -43.05 -9.98 -13.50
N CYS A 45 -41.78 -10.32 -13.71
CA CYS A 45 -41.12 -10.14 -15.00
C CYS A 45 -41.12 -11.48 -15.73
N SER A 46 -41.97 -11.54 -16.74
CA SER A 46 -42.32 -12.70 -17.54
C SER A 46 -41.12 -13.34 -18.22
N ARG A 47 -41.05 -14.66 -18.04
CA ARG A 47 -40.21 -15.62 -18.76
C ARG A 47 -40.82 -15.80 -20.16
N GLN A 48 -40.18 -15.27 -21.19
CA GLN A 48 -40.60 -15.55 -22.58
C GLN A 48 -39.95 -16.84 -23.07
N SER A 49 -40.84 -17.77 -23.37
CA SER A 49 -40.61 -19.05 -24.04
C SER A 49 -40.56 -18.83 -25.57
N GLY A 50 -39.81 -19.68 -26.25
CA GLY A 50 -39.71 -19.78 -27.72
C GLY A 50 -38.27 -19.57 -28.19
N SER A 51 -37.67 -20.38 -29.05
CA SER A 51 -38.11 -21.60 -29.74
C SER A 51 -36.87 -22.23 -30.36
N GLU A 52 -36.93 -23.55 -30.54
CA GLU A 52 -35.93 -24.41 -31.16
C GLU A 52 -35.37 -23.87 -32.48
N LEU A 53 -34.05 -23.94 -32.64
CA LEU A 53 -33.40 -24.05 -33.95
C LEU A 53 -32.20 -24.97 -33.81
N ASP A 54 -32.44 -26.19 -34.28
CA ASP A 54 -31.52 -27.29 -34.50
C ASP A 54 -30.40 -26.85 -35.44
N THR A 55 -29.16 -27.02 -35.01
CA THR A 55 -28.02 -27.11 -35.94
C THR A 55 -26.99 -28.06 -35.34
N SER A 56 -27.20 -29.33 -35.63
CA SER A 56 -26.23 -30.41 -35.52
C SER A 56 -24.88 -30.01 -36.17
N VAL A 57 -23.85 -29.82 -35.35
CA VAL A 57 -22.45 -29.71 -35.80
C VAL A 57 -21.66 -30.87 -35.22
N GLU A 58 -21.07 -31.63 -36.14
CA GLU A 58 -20.25 -32.82 -35.97
C GLU A 58 -19.14 -32.66 -34.92
N ALA A 59 -19.00 -33.71 -34.10
CA ALA A 59 -17.95 -33.86 -33.11
C ALA A 59 -16.57 -33.99 -33.80
N PRO A 60 -15.56 -33.18 -33.43
CA PRO A 60 -14.21 -33.38 -33.94
C PRO A 60 -13.54 -34.54 -33.20
N LYS A 61 -12.93 -35.39 -34.03
CA LYS A 61 -12.17 -36.60 -33.74
C LYS A 61 -11.03 -36.31 -32.76
N LYS A 62 -10.99 -37.13 -31.70
CA LYS A 62 -9.93 -37.24 -30.67
C LYS A 62 -8.53 -37.21 -31.31
N ALA A 63 -7.86 -36.05 -31.22
CA ALA A 63 -6.43 -35.93 -31.48
C ALA A 63 -5.66 -36.18 -30.17
N ALA A 64 -4.62 -37.00 -30.25
CA ALA A 64 -3.75 -37.34 -29.14
C ALA A 64 -2.99 -36.10 -28.67
N THR A 65 -3.13 -35.77 -27.39
CA THR A 65 -2.34 -34.74 -26.72
C THR A 65 -1.03 -35.38 -26.27
N THR A 66 0.07 -35.00 -26.92
CA THR A 66 1.42 -35.24 -26.42
C THR A 66 1.61 -34.36 -25.18
N GLU A 67 1.88 -34.99 -24.04
CA GLU A 67 2.29 -34.30 -22.82
C GLU A 67 3.68 -33.71 -23.07
N VAL A 68 3.73 -32.39 -23.32
CA VAL A 68 4.96 -31.62 -23.27
C VAL A 68 5.13 -31.23 -21.81
N GLU A 69 6.07 -31.90 -21.15
CA GLU A 69 6.56 -31.57 -19.82
C GLU A 69 7.17 -30.16 -19.91
N LEU A 70 6.36 -29.15 -19.54
CA LEU A 70 6.81 -27.78 -19.47
C LEU A 70 7.61 -27.66 -18.17
N GLU A 71 8.92 -27.85 -18.28
CA GLU A 71 9.87 -27.51 -17.22
C GLU A 71 9.60 -26.04 -16.84
N THR A 72 9.00 -25.88 -15.66
CA THR A 72 8.77 -24.57 -15.05
C THR A 72 10.08 -24.18 -14.42
N GLU A 73 10.97 -23.58 -15.20
CA GLU A 73 12.08 -22.81 -14.66
C GLU A 73 11.46 -21.70 -13.80
N ALA A 74 11.67 -21.79 -12.48
CA ALA A 74 11.40 -20.70 -11.56
C ALA A 74 12.10 -19.44 -12.10
N PRO A 75 11.46 -18.27 -12.06
CA PRO A 75 12.07 -17.07 -12.60
C PRO A 75 13.39 -16.82 -11.85
N GLU A 76 14.51 -16.88 -12.58
CA GLU A 76 15.79 -16.45 -12.07
C GLU A 76 15.63 -14.99 -11.65
N SER A 77 15.66 -14.77 -10.32
CA SER A 77 15.72 -13.46 -9.70
C SER A 77 16.89 -12.73 -10.32
N GLN A 78 16.61 -11.68 -11.10
CA GLN A 78 17.66 -10.84 -11.66
C GLN A 78 18.29 -10.12 -10.49
N SER A 79 19.39 -10.68 -9.97
CA SER A 79 20.12 -10.15 -8.83
C SER A 79 20.51 -8.70 -9.13
N VAL A 80 20.04 -7.78 -8.30
CA VAL A 80 20.51 -6.40 -8.29
C VAL A 80 22.05 -6.41 -8.19
N PRO A 81 22.78 -5.61 -8.97
CA PRO A 81 24.22 -5.54 -8.84
C PRO A 81 24.54 -4.92 -7.48
N GLU A 82 24.83 -5.75 -6.47
CA GLU A 82 25.19 -5.29 -5.12
C GLU A 82 26.38 -4.31 -5.14
N GLY A 83 27.23 -4.38 -6.17
CA GLY A 83 28.36 -3.47 -6.39
C GLY A 83 27.99 -2.02 -6.70
N ASP A 84 26.72 -1.70 -6.94
CA ASP A 84 26.24 -0.33 -7.14
C ASP A 84 26.00 0.40 -5.81
N TYR A 85 26.14 -0.29 -4.67
CA TYR A 85 25.91 0.25 -3.32
C TYR A 85 27.18 0.22 -2.47
N ASP A 86 27.38 1.26 -1.64
CA ASP A 86 28.49 1.29 -0.67
C ASP A 86 28.23 0.36 0.52
N LYS A 87 26.95 0.18 0.86
CA LYS A 87 26.52 -0.60 2.02
C LYS A 87 25.40 -1.55 1.64
N VAL A 88 25.62 -2.84 1.88
CA VAL A 88 24.60 -3.88 1.73
C VAL A 88 24.32 -4.45 3.12
N ILE A 89 23.06 -4.39 3.56
CA ILE A 89 22.64 -4.77 4.90
C ILE A 89 21.60 -5.89 4.79
N ASP A 90 21.89 -7.05 5.38
CA ASP A 90 20.83 -8.00 5.73
C ASP A 90 20.10 -7.48 6.97
N VAL A 91 18.80 -7.23 6.83
CA VAL A 91 18.01 -6.62 7.90
C VAL A 91 17.89 -7.51 9.13
N VAL A 92 17.90 -8.84 8.97
CA VAL A 92 17.78 -9.80 10.08
C VAL A 92 19.11 -9.88 10.82
N GLU A 93 20.24 -9.90 10.11
CA GLU A 93 21.57 -9.80 10.75
C GLU A 93 21.74 -8.47 11.50
N ALA A 94 21.09 -7.40 11.02
CA ALA A 94 21.02 -6.11 11.70
C ALA A 94 20.03 -6.07 12.89
N GLY A 95 19.30 -7.15 13.14
CA GLY A 95 18.44 -7.32 14.32
C GLY A 95 16.96 -6.98 14.11
N LEU A 96 16.47 -6.89 12.88
CA LEU A 96 15.03 -6.79 12.61
C LEU A 96 14.34 -8.14 12.78
N ASP A 97 13.13 -8.13 13.36
CA ASP A 97 12.28 -9.31 13.46
C ASP A 97 11.70 -9.68 12.08
N ASN A 98 11.88 -10.94 11.67
CA ASN A 98 11.28 -11.51 10.46
C ASN A 98 10.19 -12.56 10.79
N THR A 99 9.76 -12.66 12.05
CA THR A 99 8.66 -13.55 12.46
C THR A 99 7.30 -12.85 12.44
N GLY A 100 7.29 -11.52 12.53
CA GLY A 100 6.10 -10.68 12.58
C GLY A 100 5.55 -10.50 14.00
N GLY A 101 6.35 -10.83 15.02
CA GLY A 101 6.00 -10.64 16.43
C GLY A 101 6.30 -9.24 16.95
N GLU A 102 7.29 -8.55 16.36
CA GLU A 102 7.69 -7.20 16.74
C GLU A 102 7.66 -6.25 15.54
N SER A 103 7.30 -4.98 15.78
CA SER A 103 7.29 -3.99 14.70
C SER A 103 8.72 -3.61 14.34
N ILE A 104 9.05 -3.74 13.05
CA ILE A 104 10.38 -3.39 12.54
C ILE A 104 10.52 -1.91 12.19
N SER A 105 9.44 -1.13 12.29
CA SER A 105 9.35 0.19 11.65
C SER A 105 10.43 1.18 12.13
N SER A 106 10.64 1.30 13.44
CA SER A 106 11.67 2.17 14.00
C SER A 106 13.08 1.70 13.62
N GLN A 107 13.36 0.39 13.75
CA GLN A 107 14.68 -0.16 13.44
C GLN A 107 14.99 -0.05 11.94
N LEU A 108 13.99 -0.24 11.09
CA LEU A 108 14.12 -0.08 9.65
C LEU A 108 14.49 1.36 9.29
N SER A 109 13.86 2.35 9.94
CA SER A 109 14.20 3.75 9.73
C SER A 109 15.65 4.08 10.09
N ASP A 110 16.22 3.40 11.09
CA ASP A 110 17.61 3.61 11.52
C ASP A 110 18.64 2.97 10.55
N LEU A 111 18.23 1.99 9.75
CA LEU A 111 19.09 1.35 8.75
C LEU A 111 19.13 2.08 7.42
N MET A 112 18.13 2.92 7.14
CA MET A 112 18.03 3.68 5.90
C MET A 112 19.11 4.76 5.84
N ASP A 113 19.96 4.68 4.83
CA ASP A 113 21.03 5.63 4.56
C ASP A 113 21.23 5.77 3.04
N ASP A 114 21.93 6.82 2.63
CA ASP A 114 22.28 7.01 1.23
C ASP A 114 23.26 5.91 0.76
N ASN A 115 23.20 5.59 -0.52
CA ASN A 115 23.97 4.53 -1.17
C ASN A 115 23.92 3.17 -0.45
N THR A 116 22.75 2.83 0.07
CA THR A 116 22.53 1.61 0.87
C THR A 116 21.48 0.70 0.22
N LEU A 117 21.75 -0.60 0.21
CA LEU A 117 20.84 -1.66 -0.16
C LEU A 117 20.43 -2.46 1.09
N LEU A 118 19.13 -2.51 1.36
CA LEU A 118 18.54 -3.35 2.41
C LEU A 118 18.02 -4.66 1.80
N LYS A 119 18.51 -5.78 2.29
CA LYS A 119 18.06 -7.13 1.91
C LYS A 119 17.15 -7.68 2.98
N PHE A 120 15.97 -8.11 2.56
CA PHE A 120 14.95 -8.72 3.39
C PHE A 120 14.88 -10.22 3.03
N PRO A 121 15.47 -11.09 3.84
CA PRO A 121 15.27 -12.53 3.72
C PRO A 121 13.80 -12.94 3.79
N GLU A 122 13.54 -14.21 3.53
CA GLU A 122 12.20 -14.79 3.70
C GLU A 122 11.71 -14.56 5.14
N GLY A 123 10.47 -14.09 5.25
CA GLY A 123 9.88 -13.82 6.55
C GLY A 123 8.69 -12.87 6.50
N ARG A 124 8.16 -12.58 7.68
CA ARG A 124 7.05 -11.66 7.91
C ARG A 124 7.53 -10.49 8.75
N TYR A 125 7.36 -9.29 8.22
CA TYR A 125 7.87 -8.06 8.80
C TYR A 125 6.70 -7.19 9.22
N PHE A 126 6.42 -7.14 10.52
CA PHE A 126 5.31 -6.37 11.05
C PHE A 126 5.65 -4.86 11.06
N MET A 127 4.71 -4.03 10.62
CA MET A 127 4.86 -2.57 10.56
C MET A 127 3.65 -1.88 11.17
N ASP A 128 3.86 -0.98 12.12
CA ASP A 128 2.79 -0.25 12.81
C ASP A 128 2.93 1.27 12.74
N GLU A 129 3.95 1.76 12.03
CA GLU A 129 4.18 3.18 11.79
C GLU A 129 4.83 3.42 10.41
N LEU A 130 4.79 4.67 9.98
CA LEU A 130 5.34 5.12 8.73
C LEU A 130 6.86 5.17 8.84
N VAL A 131 7.54 4.46 7.94
CA VAL A 131 8.97 4.63 7.69
C VAL A 131 9.16 5.63 6.56
N ARG A 132 9.91 6.70 6.84
CA ARG A 132 10.12 7.79 5.89
C ARG A 132 11.60 8.08 5.68
N PHE A 133 12.01 8.07 4.42
CA PHE A 133 13.36 8.45 4.00
C PHE A 133 13.31 9.30 2.73
N THR A 134 13.96 10.47 2.71
CA THR A 134 13.81 11.46 1.64
C THR A 134 15.13 12.09 1.26
N GLY A 135 15.26 12.56 0.01
CA GLY A 135 16.47 13.26 -0.46
C GLY A 135 17.71 12.38 -0.63
N PHE A 136 17.54 11.06 -0.72
CA PHE A 136 18.61 10.10 -1.01
C PHE A 136 19.02 10.17 -2.49
N LYS A 137 20.24 9.71 -2.79
CA LYS A 137 20.81 9.66 -4.15
C LYS A 137 20.80 8.26 -4.77
N ASN A 138 20.95 7.24 -3.93
CA ASN A 138 20.86 5.84 -4.33
C ASN A 138 20.37 5.03 -3.13
N PHE A 139 19.29 4.27 -3.29
CA PHE A 139 18.75 3.46 -2.20
C PHE A 139 18.03 2.23 -2.75
N GLY A 140 18.20 1.09 -2.08
CA GLY A 140 17.63 -0.18 -2.51
C GLY A 140 16.93 -0.92 -1.38
N MET A 141 15.84 -1.60 -1.72
CA MET A 141 15.17 -2.60 -0.89
C MET A 141 14.87 -3.84 -1.75
N ILE A 142 15.35 -5.01 -1.34
CA ILE A 142 15.08 -6.27 -2.03
C ILE A 142 14.52 -7.27 -1.03
N GLY A 143 13.36 -7.83 -1.35
CA GLY A 143 12.79 -8.99 -0.69
C GLY A 143 13.12 -10.28 -1.43
N ASP A 144 13.48 -11.31 -0.68
CA ASP A 144 13.58 -12.69 -1.16
C ASP A 144 12.53 -13.52 -0.41
N GLY A 145 11.27 -13.42 -0.85
CA GLY A 145 10.13 -14.00 -0.12
C GLY A 145 9.71 -13.19 1.12
N ALA A 146 10.05 -11.90 1.16
CA ALA A 146 9.69 -11.02 2.27
C ALA A 146 8.23 -10.58 2.19
N THR A 147 7.50 -10.73 3.31
CA THR A 147 6.11 -10.27 3.46
C THR A 147 6.03 -9.11 4.44
N LEU A 148 5.58 -7.94 3.99
CA LEU A 148 5.29 -6.79 4.83
C LEU A 148 3.85 -6.90 5.37
N VAL A 149 3.71 -6.79 6.69
CA VAL A 149 2.42 -6.97 7.39
C VAL A 149 2.10 -5.69 8.16
N PRO A 150 1.14 -4.86 7.71
CA PRO A 150 0.76 -3.67 8.44
C PRO A 150 -0.15 -3.98 9.65
N ALA A 151 -0.07 -3.13 10.67
CA ALA A 151 -1.12 -3.00 11.66
C ALA A 151 -2.42 -2.46 11.03
N PRO A 152 -3.60 -2.70 11.64
CA PRO A 152 -4.84 -2.07 11.22
C PRO A 152 -4.72 -0.54 11.17
N ALA A 153 -5.39 0.10 10.21
CA ALA A 153 -5.26 1.53 9.95
C ALA A 153 -5.69 2.42 11.12
N ASP A 154 -6.59 1.93 11.96
CA ASP A 154 -7.06 2.59 13.19
C ASP A 154 -6.10 2.39 14.38
N GLU A 155 -5.16 1.46 14.28
CA GLU A 155 -4.09 1.20 15.25
C GLU A 155 -2.72 1.69 14.77
N TYR A 156 -2.62 2.13 13.51
CA TYR A 156 -1.39 2.66 12.92
C TYR A 156 -0.97 3.95 13.65
N LYS A 157 0.25 4.00 14.17
CA LYS A 157 0.72 5.07 15.07
C LYS A 157 0.88 6.42 14.39
N THR A 158 0.96 6.46 13.06
CA THR A 158 1.28 7.64 12.27
C THR A 158 0.34 7.73 11.06
N GLU A 159 0.73 8.42 9.98
CA GLU A 159 -0.03 8.39 8.73
C GLU A 159 -0.24 6.96 8.26
N ALA A 160 -1.42 6.68 7.69
CA ALA A 160 -1.84 5.38 7.17
C ALA A 160 -1.07 5.00 5.86
N ARG A 161 0.26 4.98 5.95
CA ARG A 161 1.26 4.74 4.91
C ARG A 161 2.41 3.94 5.54
N MET A 162 2.87 2.86 4.89
CA MET A 162 3.92 2.01 5.44
C MET A 162 5.30 2.57 5.16
N ILE A 163 5.64 2.76 3.87
CA ILE A 163 6.96 3.19 3.42
C ILE A 163 6.80 4.41 2.50
N LYS A 164 7.49 5.50 2.85
CA LYS A 164 7.52 6.73 2.05
C LYS A 164 8.95 7.10 1.70
N LEU A 165 9.29 6.93 0.43
CA LEU A 165 10.62 7.18 -0.12
C LEU A 165 10.55 8.40 -1.03
N GLY A 166 11.03 9.53 -0.53
CA GLY A 166 10.97 10.82 -1.21
C GLY A 166 9.66 11.60 -1.05
N THR A 167 9.68 12.85 -1.51
CA THR A 167 8.50 13.73 -1.69
C THR A 167 8.73 14.67 -2.86
N TYR A 168 7.70 15.34 -3.38
CA TYR A 168 7.85 16.28 -4.50
C TYR A 168 8.90 17.40 -4.27
N TYR A 169 9.19 17.77 -3.01
CA TYR A 169 10.18 18.80 -2.64
C TYR A 169 11.49 18.22 -2.07
N SER A 170 11.57 16.90 -1.88
CA SER A 170 12.73 16.19 -1.36
C SER A 170 12.72 14.77 -1.92
N ALA A 171 12.67 14.69 -3.25
CA ALA A 171 12.60 13.44 -3.98
C ALA A 171 13.94 12.70 -3.88
N GLY A 172 13.89 11.38 -3.96
CA GLY A 172 15.09 10.56 -4.06
C GLY A 172 15.68 10.55 -5.48
N GLN A 173 16.74 9.79 -5.67
CA GLN A 173 17.29 9.36 -6.96
C GLN A 173 17.64 7.88 -6.86
N ASN A 174 17.64 7.17 -8.00
CA ASN A 174 18.10 5.78 -8.11
C ASN A 174 17.52 4.89 -7.00
N LEU A 175 16.19 4.72 -7.05
CA LEU A 175 15.46 3.88 -6.12
C LEU A 175 15.22 2.50 -6.72
N HIS A 176 15.64 1.44 -6.03
CA HIS A 176 15.32 0.05 -6.35
C HIS A 176 14.41 -0.56 -5.28
N VAL A 177 13.24 -1.07 -5.64
CA VAL A 177 12.35 -1.82 -4.75
C VAL A 177 11.89 -3.09 -5.46
N GLU A 178 12.20 -4.26 -4.93
CA GLU A 178 11.88 -5.52 -5.60
C GLU A 178 11.51 -6.65 -4.64
N GLY A 179 10.61 -7.54 -5.05
CA GLY A 179 10.44 -8.86 -4.43
C GLY A 179 9.67 -8.87 -3.11
N PHE A 180 8.69 -7.99 -2.95
CA PHE A 180 7.88 -7.90 -1.73
C PHE A 180 6.45 -8.39 -1.94
N THR A 181 5.95 -9.14 -0.96
CA THR A 181 4.51 -9.32 -0.74
C THR A 181 4.04 -8.36 0.35
N VAL A 182 2.88 -7.77 0.19
CA VAL A 182 2.21 -6.95 1.20
C VAL A 182 0.90 -7.62 1.58
N ASP A 183 0.75 -7.96 2.85
CA ASP A 183 -0.39 -8.72 3.36
C ASP A 183 -1.49 -7.77 3.88
N PHE A 184 -2.55 -7.61 3.08
CA PHE A 184 -3.79 -6.90 3.43
C PHE A 184 -4.95 -7.86 3.70
N THR A 185 -4.69 -9.11 4.08
CA THR A 185 -5.74 -10.11 4.28
C THR A 185 -6.52 -9.89 5.58
N ALA A 186 -5.91 -9.21 6.56
CA ALA A 186 -6.57 -8.82 7.80
C ALA A 186 -7.52 -7.62 7.62
N PRO A 187 -8.56 -7.47 8.45
CA PRO A 187 -9.46 -6.31 8.35
C PRO A 187 -8.72 -4.98 8.53
N ASN A 188 -9.13 -3.96 7.77
CA ASN A 188 -8.63 -2.58 7.89
C ASN A 188 -7.10 -2.42 7.70
N THR A 189 -6.43 -3.34 7.02
CA THR A 189 -4.98 -3.31 6.78
C THR A 189 -4.58 -2.79 5.40
N GLY A 190 -5.56 -2.56 4.51
CA GLY A 190 -5.34 -2.09 3.15
C GLY A 190 -4.89 -0.64 3.05
N LEU A 191 -3.67 -0.37 3.53
CA LEU A 191 -2.99 0.91 3.60
C LEU A 191 -2.29 1.26 2.29
N ARG A 192 -1.71 2.46 2.21
CA ARG A 192 -0.66 2.70 1.21
C ARG A 192 0.63 2.04 1.66
N ALA A 193 1.05 0.97 1.00
CA ALA A 193 2.32 0.33 1.31
C ALA A 193 3.51 1.17 0.85
N PHE A 194 3.47 1.59 -0.42
CA PHE A 194 4.59 2.29 -1.06
C PHE A 194 4.17 3.67 -1.56
N ASP A 195 4.91 4.69 -1.15
CA ASP A 195 4.80 6.06 -1.65
C ASP A 195 6.19 6.50 -2.12
N LEU A 196 6.43 6.38 -3.42
CA LEU A 196 7.74 6.47 -4.03
C LEU A 196 7.81 7.72 -4.92
N THR A 197 8.70 8.64 -4.59
CA THR A 197 8.92 9.86 -5.36
C THR A 197 10.41 10.05 -5.60
N VAL A 198 10.81 9.97 -6.86
CA VAL A 198 12.18 10.22 -7.29
C VAL A 198 12.25 11.37 -8.28
N THR A 199 13.44 11.93 -8.44
CA THR A 199 13.72 12.85 -9.54
C THR A 199 14.08 12.08 -10.81
N ASP A 200 14.85 11.00 -10.68
CA ASP A 200 15.25 10.11 -11.78
C ASP A 200 15.61 8.72 -11.24
N GLY A 201 15.58 7.70 -12.10
CA GLY A 201 16.01 6.35 -11.82
C GLY A 201 15.11 5.64 -10.82
N LEU A 202 13.93 5.19 -11.27
CA LEU A 202 13.08 4.31 -10.47
C LEU A 202 13.06 2.89 -11.03
N PHE A 203 13.25 1.90 -10.17
CA PHE A 203 13.03 0.50 -10.50
C PHE A 203 12.15 -0.16 -9.43
N VAL A 204 10.94 -0.54 -9.81
CA VAL A 204 10.00 -1.25 -8.94
C VAL A 204 9.54 -2.51 -9.66
N LYS A 205 9.74 -3.67 -9.03
CA LYS A 205 9.45 -4.95 -9.67
C LYS A 205 8.96 -6.01 -8.69
N ASP A 206 8.12 -6.92 -9.18
CA ASP A 206 7.70 -8.12 -8.45
C ASP A 206 7.10 -7.79 -7.07
N ILE A 207 6.05 -6.96 -7.08
CA ILE A 207 5.31 -6.56 -5.87
C ILE A 207 3.91 -7.18 -5.92
N VAL A 208 3.55 -7.92 -4.87
CA VAL A 208 2.24 -8.53 -4.71
C VAL A 208 1.51 -7.91 -3.53
N PHE A 209 0.28 -7.47 -3.74
CA PHE A 209 -0.62 -7.03 -2.67
C PHE A 209 -1.67 -8.13 -2.47
N GLU A 210 -1.54 -8.91 -1.39
CA GLU A 210 -2.49 -9.95 -1.06
C GLU A 210 -3.65 -9.39 -0.24
N GLY A 211 -4.89 -9.67 -0.65
CA GLY A 211 -6.06 -9.17 0.05
C GLY A 211 -6.51 -7.80 -0.43
N VAL A 212 -7.36 -7.14 0.37
CA VAL A 212 -8.20 -6.05 -0.12
C VAL A 212 -7.72 -4.71 0.39
N HIS A 213 -7.48 -3.76 -0.53
CA HIS A 213 -7.27 -2.37 -0.15
C HIS A 213 -8.56 -1.77 0.38
N ASN A 214 -8.69 -1.66 1.71
CA ASN A 214 -9.96 -1.38 2.38
C ASN A 214 -9.88 -0.28 3.45
N ALA A 215 -8.69 0.27 3.74
CA ALA A 215 -8.52 1.28 4.79
C ALA A 215 -8.99 2.70 4.39
N GLY A 216 -9.56 2.86 3.19
CA GLY A 216 -10.01 4.17 2.68
C GLY A 216 -8.86 5.15 2.41
N THR A 217 -7.63 4.66 2.39
CA THR A 217 -6.44 5.40 1.98
C THR A 217 -6.42 5.53 0.45
N TRP A 218 -5.59 6.44 -0.05
CA TRP A 218 -5.20 6.42 -1.45
C TRP A 218 -4.59 5.04 -1.83
N GLY A 219 -4.67 4.62 -3.09
CA GLY A 219 -4.31 3.26 -3.56
C GLY A 219 -2.96 2.71 -3.04
N PRO A 220 -2.76 1.38 -3.08
CA PRO A 220 -1.75 0.66 -2.30
C PRO A 220 -0.31 1.06 -2.63
N MET A 221 -0.08 1.53 -3.86
CA MET A 221 1.20 2.07 -4.31
C MET A 221 0.98 3.41 -5.00
N HIS A 222 1.89 4.34 -4.74
CA HIS A 222 2.03 5.61 -5.45
C HIS A 222 3.47 5.74 -5.95
N VAL A 223 3.61 6.14 -7.21
CA VAL A 223 4.88 6.32 -7.89
C VAL A 223 4.83 7.66 -8.59
N ASP A 224 5.88 8.46 -8.41
CA ASP A 224 6.03 9.79 -9.00
C ASP A 224 7.49 10.02 -9.43
N ILE A 225 7.68 10.57 -10.63
CA ILE A 225 8.97 10.96 -11.20
C ILE A 225 8.88 12.44 -11.50
N VAL A 226 9.60 13.25 -10.73
CA VAL A 226 9.39 14.70 -10.66
C VAL A 226 10.05 15.43 -11.84
N ASN A 227 11.17 14.93 -12.36
CA ASN A 227 11.84 15.58 -13.50
C ASN A 227 11.21 15.14 -14.82
N SER A 228 11.09 16.08 -15.76
CA SER A 228 10.51 15.82 -17.08
C SER A 228 11.31 14.86 -17.96
N ASP A 229 12.60 14.69 -17.66
CA ASP A 229 13.54 13.79 -18.33
C ASP A 229 13.93 12.58 -17.46
N GLY A 230 13.34 12.46 -16.27
CA GLY A 230 13.53 11.30 -15.42
C GLY A 230 12.86 10.06 -16.00
N TYR A 231 13.36 8.88 -15.65
CA TYR A 231 12.82 7.60 -16.13
C TYR A 231 12.58 6.61 -14.99
N GLY A 232 11.59 5.73 -15.19
CA GLY A 232 11.33 4.65 -14.26
C GLY A 232 10.70 3.41 -14.88
N VAL A 233 10.90 2.28 -14.21
CA VAL A 233 10.32 0.99 -14.57
C VAL A 233 9.44 0.52 -13.41
N VAL A 234 8.17 0.24 -13.71
CA VAL A 234 7.26 -0.44 -12.79
C VAL A 234 6.73 -1.70 -13.48
N LYS A 235 7.10 -2.87 -12.96
CA LYS A 235 6.82 -4.14 -13.61
C LYS A 235 6.31 -5.18 -12.61
N ASN A 236 5.45 -6.09 -13.10
CA ASN A 236 4.98 -7.25 -12.32
C ASN A 236 4.36 -6.84 -10.98
N ILE A 237 3.40 -5.92 -11.03
CA ILE A 237 2.61 -5.53 -9.86
C ILE A 237 1.29 -6.28 -9.89
N GLU A 238 1.01 -7.00 -8.81
CA GLU A 238 -0.19 -7.84 -8.68
C GLU A 238 -1.04 -7.41 -7.49
N MET A 239 -2.35 -7.36 -7.70
CA MET A 239 -3.34 -7.08 -6.66
C MET A 239 -4.63 -7.82 -7.00
N PRO A 240 -4.69 -9.15 -6.77
CA PRO A 240 -5.73 -10.00 -7.31
C PRO A 240 -7.14 -9.65 -6.79
N GLU A 241 -7.27 -9.26 -5.53
CA GLU A 241 -8.57 -8.94 -4.91
C GLU A 241 -8.99 -7.46 -5.08
N GLY A 242 -8.06 -6.59 -5.45
CA GLY A 242 -8.32 -5.17 -5.73
C GLY A 242 -8.77 -4.34 -4.50
N VAL A 243 -9.51 -3.27 -4.78
CA VAL A 243 -9.94 -2.28 -3.77
C VAL A 243 -11.39 -2.51 -3.35
N SER A 244 -11.67 -2.48 -2.04
CA SER A 244 -13.03 -2.28 -1.55
C SER A 244 -13.20 -0.83 -1.11
N SER A 245 -14.04 -0.08 -1.83
CA SER A 245 -14.49 1.21 -1.31
C SER A 245 -15.41 0.96 -0.11
N PRO A 246 -15.21 1.62 1.05
CA PRO A 246 -16.23 1.59 2.09
C PRO A 246 -17.51 2.18 1.48
N ARG A 247 -18.55 1.35 1.33
CA ARG A 247 -19.88 1.78 0.92
C ARG A 247 -20.43 2.76 1.95
N LYS A 248 -20.07 4.03 1.85
CA LYS A 248 -20.91 5.12 2.34
C LYS A 248 -22.15 5.11 1.44
N PRO A 249 -23.38 5.02 1.96
CA PRO A 249 -24.56 5.10 1.11
C PRO A 249 -24.51 6.45 0.39
N LEU A 250 -24.33 6.41 -0.94
CA LEU A 250 -24.44 7.57 -1.79
C LEU A 250 -25.88 8.09 -1.65
N ARG A 251 -26.09 9.08 -0.78
CA ARG A 251 -27.21 9.99 -0.94
C ARG A 251 -26.96 10.71 -2.26
N THR A 252 -27.69 10.27 -3.27
CA THR A 252 -27.83 10.86 -4.59
C THR A 252 -27.94 12.38 -4.49
N GLN A 253 -26.84 13.10 -4.66
CA GLN A 253 -26.88 14.42 -5.27
C GLN A 253 -26.52 14.22 -6.74
N CYS A 254 -27.56 14.00 -7.55
CA CYS A 254 -27.49 14.20 -8.98
C CYS A 254 -27.04 15.66 -9.24
N ARG A 255 -25.76 15.85 -9.53
CA ARG A 255 -25.29 16.94 -10.36
C ARG A 255 -24.84 16.33 -11.69
N PRO A 256 -25.31 16.84 -12.84
CA PRO A 256 -24.91 16.29 -14.13
C PRO A 256 -23.43 16.65 -14.37
N LEU A 257 -22.55 15.66 -14.31
CA LEU A 257 -21.17 15.79 -14.76
C LEU A 257 -21.08 15.42 -16.24
N ARG A 258 -20.37 16.27 -16.97
CA ARG A 258 -20.11 16.14 -18.40
C ARG A 258 -19.29 14.89 -18.69
N MET A 259 -19.61 14.30 -19.85
CA MET A 259 -18.95 13.17 -20.49
C MET A 259 -17.43 13.38 -20.59
N GLY A 260 -16.65 12.40 -20.12
CA GLY A 260 -15.19 12.38 -20.30
C GLY A 260 -14.48 11.39 -19.38
N GLN A 261 -14.20 10.21 -19.93
CA GLN A 261 -13.24 9.17 -19.51
C GLN A 261 -13.67 8.03 -18.55
N GLN A 262 -13.62 6.85 -19.17
CA GLN A 262 -13.55 5.44 -18.74
C GLN A 262 -12.32 5.15 -17.85
N ALA A 263 -12.10 3.99 -17.21
CA ALA A 263 -12.86 2.78 -16.85
C ALA A 263 -11.98 1.95 -15.88
N SER A 264 -12.56 0.89 -15.31
CA SER A 264 -11.99 -0.12 -14.41
C SER A 264 -10.59 -0.64 -14.76
N PHE A 265 -9.80 -0.95 -13.72
CA PHE A 265 -8.53 -1.67 -13.85
C PHE A 265 -8.66 -3.12 -13.37
N SER A 266 -8.33 -4.04 -14.27
CA SER A 266 -7.75 -5.35 -13.97
C SER A 266 -6.71 -5.58 -15.06
N ALA A 267 -5.42 -5.63 -14.69
CA ALA A 267 -4.34 -6.03 -15.57
C ALA A 267 -3.04 -6.29 -14.79
N ARG A 268 -2.38 -7.42 -15.10
CA ARG A 268 -0.92 -7.51 -15.01
C ARG A 268 -0.36 -6.39 -15.88
N THR A 269 0.18 -5.37 -15.23
CA THR A 269 0.62 -4.15 -15.90
C THR A 269 2.14 -4.10 -15.87
N THR A 270 2.75 -4.05 -17.06
CA THR A 270 4.10 -3.49 -17.21
C THR A 270 3.89 -2.05 -17.66
N ALA A 271 4.30 -1.10 -16.83
CA ALA A 271 4.28 0.32 -17.17
C ALA A 271 5.73 0.83 -17.18
N VAL A 272 6.15 1.36 -18.32
CA VAL A 272 7.32 2.24 -18.38
C VAL A 272 6.76 3.64 -18.13
N VAL A 273 7.22 4.29 -17.06
CA VAL A 273 6.78 5.64 -16.67
C VAL A 273 7.88 6.63 -17.03
#